data_AF-A0A246FRY2-F1
#
_entry.id   AF-A0A246FRY2-F1
#
_cell.length_a   1.000
_cell.length_b   1.000
_cell.length_c   1.000
_cell.angle_alpha   90.00
_cell.angle_beta   90.00
_cell.angle_gamma   90.00
#
_symmetry.space_group_name_H-M   'P 1'
#
loop_
_entity.id
_entity.type
_entity.pdbx_description
1 polymer ?
#
loop_
_entity_poly.entity_id
_entity_poly.type
_entity_poly.pdbx_seq_one_letter_code
_entity_poly.pdbx_strand_id
1 'polypeptide(L)'
;MALWFCRVCGLDYDESPWGADGRTPDHTWCSCCGTEFGFHDASLEAARQRRAQWLGAGAEWFYPNIRPAGWNLAQQLAQIPVDYQ
;
A
#
# COMPACT_ATOMS: atom_id res chain seq x y z
N MET A 1 -5.98 10.47 -15.27
CA MET A 1 -5.90 9.05 -14.89
C MET A 1 -6.25 8.96 -13.42
N ALA A 2 -7.07 7.99 -13.01
CA ALA A 2 -7.34 7.80 -11.59
C ALA A 2 -6.11 7.12 -10.96
N LEU A 3 -5.55 7.72 -9.92
CA LEU A 3 -4.48 7.10 -9.16
C LEU A 3 -5.10 6.23 -8.07
N TRP A 4 -4.62 5.00 -7.96
CA TRP A 4 -5.02 4.06 -6.92
C TRP A 4 -3.92 3.96 -5.90
N PHE A 5 -4.27 3.79 -4.63
CA PHE A 5 -3.28 3.78 -3.56
C PHE A 5 -3.32 2.46 -2.79
N CYS A 6 -2.14 1.98 -2.42
CA CYS A 6 -2.01 0.86 -1.51
C CYS A 6 -2.73 1.19 -0.20
N ARG A 7 -3.67 0.33 0.20
CA ARG A 7 -4.44 0.46 1.44
C ARG A 7 -3.56 0.45 2.70
N VAL A 8 -2.34 -0.11 2.60
CA VAL A 8 -1.41 -0.22 3.73
C VAL A 8 -0.46 0.96 3.81
N CYS A 9 0.14 1.40 2.70
CA CYS A 9 1.23 2.39 2.74
C CYS A 9 1.01 3.64 1.89
N GLY A 10 -0.06 3.69 1.08
CA GLY A 10 -0.37 4.84 0.22
C GLY A 10 0.51 4.98 -1.02
N LEU A 11 1.30 3.97 -1.39
CA LEU A 11 1.99 3.97 -2.69
C LEU A 11 0.97 4.01 -3.83
N ASP A 12 1.20 4.86 -4.83
CA ASP A 12 0.35 5.03 -5.99
C ASP A 12 0.57 3.95 -7.07
N TYR A 13 -0.49 3.70 -7.83
CA TYR A 13 -0.57 2.75 -8.93
C TYR A 13 -1.40 3.34 -10.07
N ASP A 14 -0.94 3.10 -11.30
CA ASP A 14 -1.66 3.44 -12.53
C ASP A 14 -2.91 2.57 -12.73
N GLU A 15 -2.88 1.34 -12.24
CA GLU A 15 -3.98 0.38 -12.25
C GLU A 15 -4.34 -0.03 -10.82
N SER A 16 -5.63 -0.20 -10.55
CA SER A 16 -6.09 -0.59 -9.21
C SER A 16 -5.65 -2.03 -8.91
N PRO A 17 -4.86 -2.27 -7.83
CA PRO A 17 -4.57 -3.62 -7.38
C PRO A 17 -5.79 -4.37 -6.84
N TRP A 18 -6.92 -3.66 -6.74
CA TRP A 18 -8.23 -4.14 -6.26
C TRP A 18 -9.29 -4.13 -7.36
N GLY A 19 -8.86 -4.04 -8.63
CA GLY A 19 -9.75 -3.97 -9.78
C GLY A 19 -10.57 -2.68 -9.82
N ALA A 20 -11.33 -2.51 -10.90
CA ALA A 20 -12.20 -1.35 -11.08
C ALA A 20 -13.39 -1.32 -10.10
N ASP A 21 -13.73 -2.46 -9.50
CA ASP A 21 -14.78 -2.61 -8.50
C ASP A 21 -14.30 -2.31 -7.07
N GLY A 22 -12.98 -2.18 -6.86
CA GLY A 22 -12.35 -2.01 -5.56
C GLY A 22 -12.47 -3.24 -4.65
N ARG A 23 -12.82 -4.40 -5.20
CA ARG A 23 -13.15 -5.62 -4.43
C ARG A 23 -12.43 -6.86 -4.94
N THR A 24 -11.98 -6.86 -6.19
CA THR A 24 -11.32 -8.00 -6.81
C THR A 24 -9.81 -7.79 -6.83
N PRO A 25 -9.06 -8.32 -5.85
CA PRO A 25 -7.61 -8.15 -5.79
C PRO A 25 -6.91 -8.88 -6.94
N ASP A 26 -5.78 -8.35 -7.38
CA ASP A 26 -4.91 -8.98 -8.38
C ASP A 26 -3.87 -9.94 -7.77
N HIS A 27 -3.80 -10.01 -6.43
CA HIS A 27 -2.84 -10.81 -5.66
C HIS A 27 -1.36 -10.49 -5.91
N THR A 28 -1.07 -9.30 -6.45
CA THR A 28 0.30 -8.80 -6.57
C THR A 28 0.80 -8.25 -5.23
N TRP A 29 2.10 -7.94 -5.17
CA TRP A 29 2.72 -7.36 -3.97
C TRP A 29 2.96 -5.86 -4.13
N CYS A 30 2.69 -5.13 -3.06
CA CYS A 30 3.09 -3.74 -2.98
C CYS A 30 4.62 -3.61 -2.96
N SER A 31 5.18 -2.87 -3.92
CA SER A 31 6.62 -2.67 -4.04
C SER A 31 7.24 -1.87 -2.89
N CYS A 32 6.44 -1.07 -2.19
CA CYS A 32 6.85 -0.35 -0.99
C CYS A 32 6.70 -1.23 0.25
N CYS A 33 5.47 -1.56 0.69
CA CYS A 33 5.28 -2.22 1.99
C CYS A 33 5.26 -3.76 1.96
N GLY A 34 5.34 -4.38 0.78
CA GLY A 34 5.31 -5.84 0.64
C GLY A 34 3.97 -6.46 1.03
N THR A 35 2.88 -5.70 0.95
CA THR A 35 1.51 -6.22 1.11
C THR A 35 1.10 -6.99 -0.12
N GLU A 36 0.76 -8.26 0.06
CA GLU A 36 -0.03 -9.01 -0.93
C GLU A 36 -1.48 -8.53 -0.92
N PHE A 37 -1.93 -7.98 -2.05
CA PHE A 37 -3.28 -7.44 -2.18
C PHE A 37 -4.33 -8.55 -2.07
N GLY A 38 -5.36 -8.33 -1.27
CA GLY A 38 -6.40 -9.32 -1.00
C GLY A 38 -6.06 -10.32 0.09
N PHE A 39 -4.84 -10.30 0.63
CA PHE A 39 -4.45 -11.13 1.77
C PHE A 39 -4.13 -10.28 3.00
N HIS A 40 -3.07 -9.48 2.95
CA HIS A 40 -2.66 -8.67 4.11
C HIS A 40 -3.53 -7.41 4.30
N ASP A 41 -4.31 -7.03 3.29
CA ASP A 41 -5.26 -5.92 3.31
C ASP A 41 -6.69 -6.36 2.95
N ALA A 42 -7.00 -7.64 3.18
CA ALA A 42 -8.32 -8.24 2.95
C ALA A 42 -9.45 -7.57 3.77
N SER A 43 -9.11 -7.01 4.94
CA SER A 43 -9.98 -6.18 5.75
C SER A 43 -9.27 -4.89 6.18
N LEU A 44 -10.06 -3.95 6.69
CA LEU A 44 -9.57 -2.69 7.24
C LEU A 44 -8.63 -2.92 8.44
N GLU A 45 -8.97 -3.84 9.33
CA GLU A 45 -8.14 -4.23 10.48
C GLU A 45 -6.83 -4.88 10.02
N ALA A 46 -6.89 -5.79 9.04
CA ALA A 46 -5.71 -6.43 8.48
C ALA A 46 -4.76 -5.39 7.85
N ALA A 47 -5.31 -4.46 7.05
CA ALA A 47 -4.53 -3.40 6.43
C ALA A 47 -3.83 -2.51 7.47
N ARG A 48 -4.53 -2.12 8.54
CA ARG A 48 -3.97 -1.33 9.66
C ARG A 48 -2.90 -2.10 10.43
N GLN A 49 -3.15 -3.38 10.73
CA GLN A 49 -2.17 -4.23 11.41
C GLN A 49 -0.89 -4.40 10.57
N ARG A 50 -1.05 -4.67 9.27
CA ARG A 50 0.07 -4.78 8.33
C ARG A 50 0.87 -3.48 8.25
N ARG A 51 0.18 -2.33 8.24
CA ARG A 51 0.84 -1.01 8.27
C ARG A 51 1.64 -0.82 9.56
N ALA A 52 1.05 -1.12 10.72
CA ALA A 52 1.75 -1.00 11.99
C ALA A 52 3.02 -1.87 12.05
N GLN A 53 2.96 -3.11 11.53
CA GLN A 53 4.13 -3.98 11.42
C GLN A 53 5.21 -3.40 10.51
N TRP A 54 4.82 -2.92 9.32
CA TRP A 54 5.75 -2.30 8.37
C TRP A 54 6.40 -1.03 8.94
N LEU A 55 5.62 -0.16 9.59
CA LEU A 55 6.13 1.03 10.28
C LEU A 55 7.06 0.66 11.44
N GLY A 56 6.70 -0.36 12.23
CA GLY A 56 7.53 -0.88 13.32
C GLY A 56 8.86 -1.48 12.87
N ALA A 57 8.91 -1.95 11.62
CA ALA A 57 10.13 -2.42 10.96
C ALA A 57 10.94 -1.29 10.28
N GLY A 58 10.56 -0.02 10.47
CA GLY A 58 11.29 1.13 9.91
C GLY A 58 10.82 1.57 8.52
N ALA A 59 9.64 1.13 8.09
CA ALA A 59 9.05 1.46 6.79
C ALA A 59 9.97 1.09 5.61
N GLU A 60 10.65 -0.04 5.72
CA GLU A 60 11.56 -0.53 4.69
C GLU A 60 10.81 -0.86 3.40
N TRP A 61 11.43 -0.52 2.26
CA TRP A 61 10.88 -0.85 0.95
C TRP A 61 11.09 -2.33 0.64
N PHE A 62 10.03 -3.01 0.22
CA PHE A 62 10.08 -4.42 -0.17
C PHE A 62 11.01 -4.66 -1.37
N TYR A 63 11.02 -3.70 -2.31
CA TYR A 63 12.04 -3.61 -3.36
C TYR A 63 12.88 -2.33 -3.18
N PRO A 64 13.99 -2.39 -2.42
CA PRO A 64 14.80 -1.21 -2.10
C PRO A 64 15.37 -0.50 -3.32
N ASN A 65 15.63 -1.24 -4.40
CA ASN A 65 16.23 -0.75 -5.64
C ASN A 65 15.31 0.15 -6.47
N ILE A 66 14.00 0.16 -6.19
CA ILE A 66 13.02 1.02 -6.88
C ILE A 66 12.46 2.13 -5.97
N ARG A 67 12.99 2.29 -4.76
CA ARG A 67 12.63 3.41 -3.89
C ARG A 67 13.02 4.73 -4.55
N PRO A 68 12.09 5.67 -4.75
CA PRO A 68 12.38 6.96 -5.37
C PRO A 68 13.43 7.76 -4.59
N ALA A 69 14.28 8.48 -5.32
CA ALA A 69 15.14 9.48 -4.71
C ALA A 69 14.30 10.59 -4.06
N GLY A 70 14.61 10.94 -2.81
CA GLY A 70 13.82 11.94 -2.06
C GLY A 70 12.48 11.44 -1.55
N TRP A 71 12.23 10.12 -1.54
CA TRP A 71 11.02 9.53 -0.98
C TRP A 71 10.72 10.05 0.44
N ASN A 72 9.46 10.46 0.65
CA ASN A 72 8.97 10.99 1.92
C ASN A 72 7.83 10.11 2.46
N LEU A 73 8.07 9.48 3.60
CA LEU A 73 7.12 8.58 4.25
C LEU A 73 5.79 9.26 4.59
N ALA A 74 5.82 10.47 5.16
CA ALA A 74 4.62 11.18 5.58
C ALA A 74 3.72 11.54 4.39
N GLN A 75 4.33 11.97 3.28
CA GLN A 75 3.59 12.24 2.03
C GLN A 75 2.93 10.98 1.48
N GLN A 76 3.61 9.83 1.53
CA GLN A 76 3.03 8.56 1.06
C GLN A 76 1.88 8.10 1.96
N LEU A 77 2.05 8.17 3.29
CA LEU A 77 1.00 7.81 4.23
C LEU A 77 -0.27 8.67 4.08
N ALA A 78 -0.12 9.95 3.70
CA ALA A 78 -1.26 10.83 3.46
C ALA A 78 -2.12 10.41 2.26
N GLN A 79 -1.61 9.57 1.35
CA GLN A 79 -2.36 9.04 0.21
C GLN A 79 -3.18 7.79 0.53
N ILE A 80 -3.07 7.25 1.75
CA ILE A 80 -3.87 6.10 2.14
C ILE A 80 -5.37 6.47 2.02
N PRO A 81 -6.19 5.64 1.34
CA PRO A 81 -7.61 5.93 1.19
C PRO A 81 -8.28 6.13 2.55
N VAL A 82 -9.22 7.07 2.66
CA VAL A 82 -9.81 7.54 3.93
C VAL A 82 -10.35 6.39 4.79
N ASP A 83 -11.01 5.42 4.16
CA ASP A 83 -11.58 4.25 4.86
C ASP A 83 -10.50 3.38 5.52
N TYR A 84 -9.25 3.48 5.07
CA TYR A 84 -8.11 2.71 5.56
C TYR A 84 -7.15 3.52 6.44
N GLN A 85 -7.38 4.83 6.65
CA GLN A 85 -6.50 5.65 7.50
C GLN A 85 -6.50 5.16 8.96
#